data_AF-A0A517IH35-F1
#
_entry.id   AF-A0A517IH35-F1
#
_cell.length_a   1.000
_cell.length_b   1.000
_cell.length_c   1.000
_cell.angle_alpha   90.00
_cell.angle_beta   90.00
_cell.angle_gamma   90.00
#
_symmetry.space_group_name_H-M   'P 1'
#
loop_
_entity.id
_entity.type
_entity.pdbx_description
1 polymer ?
#
loop_
_entity_poly.entity_id
_entity_poly.type
_entity_poly.pdbx_seq_one_letter_code
_entity_poly.pdbx_strand_id
1 'polypeptide(L)'
;MNMTIPGAHVIDVRTSLPRHKTLKYGRRKPSDIRSAALHHSATKSGSPEAFARYHVGTNGWPGIAYHFVIQKDGTIYWCNDLETISYHVGNSNRHALGICLVGDFRTQQPTAAQLDAANRLIQHLQVQIPTMKQVFGHQEYPGYAWKNCPAFPMGTFRTNYSQFLQKAVGKVDKPKQIPVAISLNGSLLSVTGFLQDGVSMLPVRAVANAAGGKVEWIEQTKDVRVNGMDLNEKVIDGSAYAPARELAAALCLQVEWDGPNKTVKLRGDVKS
;
A
#
# COMPACT_ATOMS: atom_id res chain seq x y z
N MET A 1 9.70 -9.09 15.19
CA MET A 1 9.98 -7.74 14.64
C MET A 1 8.92 -6.80 15.17
N ASN A 2 9.33 -5.65 15.70
CA ASN A 2 8.41 -4.60 16.12
C ASN A 2 7.88 -3.87 14.88
N MET A 3 6.57 -3.61 14.82
CA MET A 3 5.96 -2.81 13.77
C MET A 3 6.28 -1.33 14.02
N THR A 4 6.92 -0.68 13.04
CA THR A 4 7.23 0.76 13.10
C THR A 4 6.47 1.46 11.98
N ILE A 5 5.66 2.45 12.35
CA ILE A 5 4.83 3.23 11.42
C ILE A 5 5.24 4.71 11.55
N PRO A 6 5.73 5.37 10.48
CA PRO A 6 6.12 6.77 10.54
C PRO A 6 4.98 7.67 11.05
N GLY A 7 5.28 8.45 12.10
CA GLY A 7 4.33 9.37 12.72
C GLY A 7 3.23 8.71 13.55
N ALA A 8 3.35 7.43 13.88
CA ALA A 8 2.44 6.75 14.80
C ALA A 8 3.20 6.03 15.92
N HIS A 9 2.64 6.06 17.13
CA HIS A 9 3.18 5.34 18.27
C HIS A 9 2.55 3.94 18.33
N VAL A 10 3.37 2.91 18.13
CA VAL A 10 2.94 1.50 18.12
C VAL A 10 3.56 0.75 19.29
N ILE A 11 2.73 0.07 20.09
CA ILE A 11 3.16 -0.76 21.22
C ILE A 11 2.77 -2.21 20.95
N ASP A 12 3.75 -3.11 20.91
CA ASP A 12 3.50 -4.56 20.77
C ASP A 12 3.15 -5.16 22.13
N VAL A 13 1.93 -5.69 22.24
CA VAL A 13 1.41 -6.34 23.46
C VAL A 13 0.98 -7.78 23.21
N ARG A 14 1.28 -8.35 22.03
CA ARG A 14 0.80 -9.70 21.64
C ARG A 14 1.16 -10.79 22.63
N THR A 15 2.29 -10.64 23.31
CA THR A 15 2.84 -11.60 24.28
C THR A 15 2.48 -11.28 25.72
N SER A 16 1.99 -10.08 26.02
CA SER A 16 1.63 -9.65 27.39
C SER A 16 0.13 -9.72 27.68
N LEU A 17 -0.72 -9.80 26.65
CA LEU A 17 -2.16 -9.87 26.84
C LEU A 17 -2.64 -11.21 27.41
N PRO A 18 -3.68 -11.20 28.27
CA PRO A 18 -4.37 -12.41 28.72
C PRO A 18 -4.79 -13.32 27.57
N ARG A 19 -4.54 -14.62 27.72
CA ARG A 19 -4.93 -15.68 26.79
C ARG A 19 -5.56 -16.84 27.53
N HIS A 20 -6.42 -17.58 26.84
CA HIS A 20 -6.96 -18.82 27.37
C HIS A 20 -5.83 -19.86 27.54
N LYS A 21 -5.93 -20.68 28.59
CA LYS A 21 -4.90 -21.67 28.94
C LYS A 21 -4.66 -22.69 27.81
N THR A 22 -5.75 -23.25 27.27
CA THR A 22 -5.69 -24.34 26.28
C THR A 22 -6.10 -23.93 24.87
N LEU A 23 -7.20 -23.18 24.71
CA LEU A 23 -7.72 -22.76 23.41
C LEU A 23 -6.74 -21.88 22.63
N LYS A 24 -6.72 -22.05 21.31
CA LYS A 24 -5.89 -21.29 20.36
C LYS A 24 -6.74 -20.81 19.19
N TYR A 25 -6.41 -19.65 18.66
CA TYR A 25 -6.95 -19.20 17.39
C TYR A 25 -6.35 -20.00 16.23
N GLY A 26 -7.14 -20.17 15.17
CA GLY A 26 -6.60 -20.64 13.90
C GLY A 26 -5.69 -19.60 13.25
N ARG A 27 -4.96 -20.01 12.22
CA ARG A 27 -4.12 -19.13 11.40
C ARG A 27 -4.50 -19.18 9.93
N ARG A 28 -4.20 -18.11 9.20
CA ARG A 28 -4.36 -17.97 7.74
C ARG A 28 -3.04 -17.51 7.11
N LYS A 29 -2.91 -17.62 5.79
CA LYS A 29 -1.76 -17.02 5.08
C LYS A 29 -1.94 -15.51 5.02
N PRO A 30 -0.86 -14.71 4.97
CA PRO A 30 -0.96 -13.27 4.75
C PRO A 30 -1.75 -12.91 3.48
N SER A 31 -1.59 -13.69 2.40
CA SER A 31 -2.34 -13.52 1.14
C SER A 31 -3.84 -13.73 1.25
N ASP A 32 -4.32 -14.37 2.32
CA ASP A 32 -5.76 -14.59 2.55
C ASP A 32 -6.43 -13.36 3.18
N ILE A 33 -5.64 -12.41 3.68
CA ILE A 33 -6.12 -11.13 4.22
C ILE A 33 -6.52 -10.23 3.05
N ARG A 34 -7.79 -9.86 3.01
CA ARG A 34 -8.41 -9.06 1.93
C ARG A 34 -8.99 -7.74 2.42
N SER A 35 -9.24 -7.61 3.72
CA SER A 35 -9.86 -6.42 4.27
C SER A 35 -9.40 -6.06 5.69
N ALA A 36 -9.65 -4.81 6.08
CA ALA A 36 -9.64 -4.36 7.46
C ALA A 36 -11.08 -4.06 7.93
N ALA A 37 -11.40 -4.44 9.15
CA ALA A 37 -12.68 -4.20 9.82
C ALA A 37 -12.50 -3.16 10.94
N LEU A 38 -13.10 -2.00 10.78
CA LEU A 38 -13.10 -0.92 11.77
C LEU A 38 -14.23 -1.17 12.78
N HIS A 39 -13.85 -1.13 14.05
CA HIS A 39 -14.73 -1.29 15.20
C HIS A 39 -14.61 -0.07 16.13
N HIS A 40 -15.66 0.15 16.93
CA HIS A 40 -15.52 0.84 18.20
C HIS A 40 -15.47 -0.18 19.34
N SER A 41 -15.11 0.23 20.55
CA SER A 41 -15.19 -0.66 21.71
C SER A 41 -16.58 -0.72 22.33
N ALA A 42 -17.50 0.17 21.91
CA ALA A 42 -18.82 0.37 22.52
C ALA A 42 -18.75 0.71 24.02
N THR A 43 -17.61 1.28 24.44
CA THR A 43 -17.33 1.67 25.82
C THR A 43 -16.72 3.08 25.83
N LYS A 44 -17.02 3.90 26.85
CA LYS A 44 -16.48 5.26 26.94
C LYS A 44 -14.95 5.30 27.06
N SER A 45 -14.34 4.24 27.59
CA SER A 45 -12.90 4.05 27.75
C SER A 45 -12.58 2.55 27.85
N GLY A 46 -11.31 2.19 27.77
CA GLY A 46 -10.85 0.82 27.93
C GLY A 46 -9.38 0.66 27.59
N SER A 47 -8.89 -0.56 27.67
CA SER A 47 -7.53 -0.92 27.30
C SER A 47 -7.52 -2.28 26.59
N PRO A 48 -6.47 -2.59 25.79
CA PRO A 48 -6.31 -3.91 25.20
C PRO A 48 -6.37 -5.03 26.24
N GLU A 49 -5.78 -4.81 27.42
CA GLU A 49 -5.79 -5.79 28.50
C GLU A 49 -7.20 -6.00 29.09
N ALA A 50 -7.96 -4.93 29.33
CA ALA A 50 -9.34 -5.07 29.78
C ALA A 50 -10.21 -5.82 28.76
N PHE A 51 -10.04 -5.52 27.47
CA PHE A 51 -10.75 -6.23 26.40
C PHE A 51 -10.31 -7.69 26.30
N ALA A 52 -9.03 -7.99 26.46
CA ALA A 52 -8.52 -9.36 26.49
C ALA A 52 -9.10 -10.15 27.68
N ARG A 53 -9.13 -9.56 28.88
CA ARG A 53 -9.75 -10.19 30.06
C ARG A 53 -11.22 -10.50 29.84
N TYR A 54 -11.98 -9.58 29.24
CA TYR A 54 -13.39 -9.82 28.91
C TYR A 54 -13.55 -10.93 27.87
N HIS A 55 -12.80 -10.88 26.76
CA HIS A 55 -12.88 -11.91 25.72
C HIS A 55 -12.49 -13.30 26.23
N VAL A 56 -11.46 -13.42 27.06
CA VAL A 56 -11.03 -14.71 27.61
C VAL A 56 -11.94 -15.17 28.75
N GLY A 57 -12.16 -14.31 29.74
CA GLY A 57 -12.85 -14.68 30.98
C GLY A 57 -14.37 -14.71 30.87
N THR A 58 -14.96 -13.84 30.06
CA THR A 58 -16.42 -13.76 29.88
C THR A 58 -16.87 -14.52 28.64
N ASN A 59 -16.19 -14.36 27.50
CA ASN A 59 -16.62 -15.02 26.26
C ASN A 59 -15.99 -16.41 26.06
N GLY A 60 -15.01 -16.80 26.88
CA GLY A 60 -14.31 -18.09 26.74
C GLY A 60 -13.44 -18.19 25.49
N TRP A 61 -13.01 -17.06 24.92
CA TRP A 61 -12.23 -17.04 23.67
C TRP A 61 -10.74 -17.30 23.92
N PRO A 62 -9.98 -17.77 22.89
CA PRO A 62 -8.53 -17.97 23.00
C PRO A 62 -7.72 -16.74 23.44
N GLY A 63 -8.20 -15.52 23.16
CA GLY A 63 -7.51 -14.27 23.45
C GLY A 63 -8.37 -13.04 23.13
N ILE A 64 -7.72 -11.90 22.90
CA ILE A 64 -8.41 -10.70 22.42
C ILE A 64 -8.89 -10.85 20.97
N ALA A 65 -10.04 -10.28 20.65
CA ALA A 65 -10.63 -10.36 19.31
C ALA A 65 -9.94 -9.49 18.24
N TYR A 66 -9.30 -8.39 18.64
CA TYR A 66 -8.76 -7.41 17.70
C TYR A 66 -7.29 -7.66 17.39
N HIS A 67 -6.88 -7.34 16.17
CA HIS A 67 -5.47 -7.31 15.79
C HIS A 67 -4.82 -6.02 16.29
N PHE A 68 -5.57 -4.91 16.26
CA PHE A 68 -5.12 -3.60 16.72
C PHE A 68 -6.19 -2.92 17.58
N VAL A 69 -5.75 -2.19 18.60
CA VAL A 69 -6.59 -1.30 19.42
C VAL A 69 -5.97 0.09 19.42
N ILE A 70 -6.76 1.12 19.11
CA ILE A 70 -6.31 2.52 19.00
C ILE A 70 -6.94 3.33 20.13
N GLN A 71 -6.09 3.86 21.01
CA GLN A 71 -6.50 4.71 22.12
C GLN A 71 -6.86 6.12 21.67
N LYS A 72 -7.55 6.88 22.54
CA LYS A 72 -8.02 8.24 22.24
C LYS A 72 -6.92 9.24 21.87
N ASP A 73 -5.70 9.00 22.35
CA ASP A 73 -4.49 9.77 22.04
C ASP A 73 -3.82 9.38 20.70
N GLY A 74 -4.33 8.35 20.02
CA GLY A 74 -3.76 7.82 18.78
C GLY A 74 -2.73 6.70 19.00
N THR A 75 -2.44 6.28 20.24
CA THR A 75 -1.54 5.14 20.48
C THR A 75 -2.14 3.85 19.93
N ILE A 76 -1.38 3.13 19.10
CA ILE A 76 -1.77 1.86 18.48
C ILE A 76 -1.18 0.71 19.28
N TYR A 77 -2.02 -0.16 19.82
CA TYR A 77 -1.61 -1.41 20.44
C TYR A 77 -1.75 -2.57 19.45
N TRP A 78 -0.64 -3.25 19.16
CA TRP A 78 -0.63 -4.46 18.35
C TRP A 78 -0.91 -5.67 19.24
N CYS A 79 -2.08 -6.29 19.03
CA CYS A 79 -2.71 -7.21 19.98
C CYS A 79 -2.71 -8.68 19.53
N ASN A 80 -2.72 -8.96 18.22
CA ASN A 80 -2.58 -10.31 17.66
C ASN A 80 -1.69 -10.30 16.41
N ASP A 81 -1.05 -11.44 16.12
CA ASP A 81 -0.36 -11.63 14.83
C ASP A 81 -1.33 -11.40 13.68
N LEU A 82 -0.86 -10.80 12.58
CA LEU A 82 -1.68 -10.51 11.39
C LEU A 82 -2.34 -11.76 10.80
N GLU A 83 -1.75 -12.94 10.99
CA GLU A 83 -2.24 -14.22 10.49
C GLU A 83 -3.27 -14.88 11.43
N THR A 84 -3.54 -14.31 12.61
CA THR A 84 -4.47 -14.88 13.59
C THR A 84 -5.91 -14.74 13.13
N ILE A 85 -6.67 -15.83 13.06
CA ILE A 85 -8.12 -15.80 12.81
C ILE A 85 -8.85 -15.57 14.14
N SER A 86 -8.86 -14.31 14.62
CA SER A 86 -9.54 -13.90 15.85
C SER A 86 -11.02 -13.57 15.62
N TYR A 87 -11.82 -13.42 16.68
CA TYR A 87 -13.29 -13.44 16.60
C TYR A 87 -13.93 -12.04 16.65
N HIS A 88 -13.87 -11.28 15.55
CA HIS A 88 -14.39 -9.90 15.53
C HIS A 88 -15.52 -9.63 14.52
N VAL A 89 -15.61 -10.38 13.42
CA VAL A 89 -16.57 -10.19 12.32
C VAL A 89 -17.06 -11.51 11.68
N GLY A 90 -17.27 -12.53 12.52
CA GLY A 90 -17.90 -13.80 12.11
C GLY A 90 -17.19 -14.53 10.98
N ASN A 91 -17.92 -14.93 9.94
CA ASN A 91 -17.36 -15.68 8.81
C ASN A 91 -16.24 -14.93 8.08
N SER A 92 -16.21 -13.59 8.17
CA SER A 92 -15.20 -12.76 7.53
C SER A 92 -13.86 -12.72 8.28
N ASN A 93 -13.77 -13.29 9.50
CA ASN A 93 -12.52 -13.39 10.28
C ASN A 93 -11.38 -14.09 9.52
N ARG A 94 -11.73 -14.98 8.56
CA ARG A 94 -10.75 -15.67 7.71
C ARG A 94 -10.03 -14.74 6.72
N HIS A 95 -10.54 -13.53 6.51
CA HIS A 95 -10.05 -12.60 5.50
C HIS A 95 -9.87 -11.16 6.02
N ALA A 96 -10.24 -10.86 7.26
CA ALA A 96 -10.26 -9.51 7.79
C ALA A 96 -9.29 -9.33 8.98
N LEU A 97 -8.61 -8.18 9.02
CA LEU A 97 -7.93 -7.67 10.23
C LEU A 97 -8.90 -6.80 11.04
N GLY A 98 -9.08 -7.10 12.33
CA GLY A 98 -9.90 -6.30 13.23
C GLY A 98 -9.13 -5.14 13.87
N ILE A 99 -9.58 -3.91 13.66
CA ILE A 99 -9.02 -2.67 14.22
C ILE A 99 -10.10 -2.00 15.08
N CYS A 100 -9.87 -1.87 16.39
CA CYS A 100 -10.83 -1.28 17.32
C CYS A 100 -10.36 0.11 17.79
N LEU A 101 -11.18 1.14 17.61
CA LEU A 101 -10.98 2.46 18.19
C LEU A 101 -11.70 2.52 19.55
N VAL A 102 -11.00 2.86 20.61
CA VAL A 102 -11.58 2.93 21.96
C VAL A 102 -12.57 4.10 22.03
N GLY A 103 -13.83 3.80 22.30
CA GLY A 103 -14.92 4.78 22.37
C GLY A 103 -16.30 4.17 22.14
N ASP A 104 -17.32 4.95 22.48
CA ASP A 104 -18.71 4.66 22.13
C ASP A 104 -19.23 5.72 21.16
N PHE A 105 -18.99 5.49 19.87
CA PHE A 105 -19.30 6.47 18.83
C PHE A 105 -20.79 6.61 18.48
N ARG A 106 -21.67 5.90 19.21
CA ARG A 106 -23.10 6.19 19.20
C ARG A 106 -23.42 7.50 19.93
N THR A 107 -22.53 7.91 20.84
CA THR A 107 -22.70 9.09 21.72
C THR A 107 -21.48 10.01 21.73
N GLN A 108 -20.38 9.60 21.09
CA GLN A 108 -19.11 10.32 21.03
C GLN A 108 -18.62 10.37 19.58
N GLN A 109 -17.63 11.20 19.30
CA GLN A 109 -16.90 11.14 18.03
C GLN A 109 -15.50 10.55 18.26
N PRO A 110 -14.94 9.82 17.28
CA PRO A 110 -13.53 9.44 17.32
C PRO A 110 -12.66 10.71 17.29
N THR A 111 -11.56 10.70 18.04
CA THR A 111 -10.64 11.84 18.06
C THR A 111 -9.87 11.96 16.74
N ALA A 112 -9.37 13.15 16.42
CA ALA A 112 -8.51 13.35 15.25
C ALA A 112 -7.27 12.44 15.29
N ALA A 113 -6.67 12.26 16.47
CA ALA A 113 -5.52 11.38 16.67
C ALA A 113 -5.85 9.90 16.41
N GLN A 114 -7.04 9.43 16.83
CA GLN A 114 -7.51 8.08 16.51
C GLN A 114 -7.66 7.85 15.01
N LEU A 115 -8.26 8.81 14.31
CA LEU A 115 -8.47 8.72 12.86
C LEU A 115 -7.15 8.78 12.08
N ASP A 116 -6.22 9.66 12.47
CA ASP A 116 -4.87 9.73 11.87
C ASP A 116 -4.09 8.42 12.08
N ALA A 117 -4.08 7.89 13.30
CA ALA A 117 -3.44 6.62 13.62
C ALA A 117 -4.04 5.45 12.83
N ALA A 118 -5.38 5.41 12.71
CA ALA A 118 -6.07 4.40 11.90
C ALA A 118 -5.67 4.49 10.42
N ASN A 119 -5.61 5.69 9.85
CA ASN A 119 -5.20 5.91 8.45
C ASN A 119 -3.75 5.43 8.22
N ARG A 120 -2.81 5.82 9.08
CA ARG A 120 -1.40 5.40 9.00
C ARG A 120 -1.24 3.89 9.12
N LEU A 121 -1.97 3.28 10.05
CA LEU A 121 -1.97 1.84 10.25
C LEU A 121 -2.48 1.10 9.00
N ILE A 122 -3.63 1.50 8.48
CA ILE A 122 -4.22 0.86 7.30
C ILE A 122 -3.30 1.01 6.10
N GLN A 123 -2.73 2.19 5.88
CA GLN A 123 -1.76 2.41 4.80
C GLN A 123 -0.55 1.47 4.94
N HIS A 124 0.05 1.41 6.13
CA HIS A 124 1.20 0.55 6.38
C HIS A 124 0.87 -0.93 6.12
N LEU A 125 -0.30 -1.38 6.58
CA LEU A 125 -0.77 -2.74 6.38
C LEU A 125 -1.06 -3.04 4.90
N GLN A 126 -1.58 -2.09 4.11
CA GLN A 126 -1.80 -2.29 2.67
C GLN A 126 -0.49 -2.40 1.88
N VAL A 127 0.57 -1.71 2.32
CA VAL A 127 1.92 -1.89 1.74
C VAL A 127 2.47 -3.28 2.04
N GLN A 128 2.30 -3.76 3.28
CA GLN A 128 2.79 -5.08 3.69
C GLN A 128 1.93 -6.25 3.18
N ILE A 129 0.64 -6.00 2.98
CA ILE A 129 -0.36 -6.99 2.56
C ILE A 129 -1.12 -6.42 1.36
N PRO A 130 -0.55 -6.49 0.13
CA PRO A 130 -1.16 -5.92 -1.07
C PRO A 130 -2.54 -6.50 -1.41
N THR A 131 -2.87 -7.68 -0.87
CA THR A 131 -4.19 -8.31 -1.01
C THR A 131 -5.28 -7.63 -0.16
N MET A 132 -4.91 -6.86 0.88
CA MET A 132 -5.82 -6.18 1.79
C MET A 132 -6.42 -4.91 1.17
N LYS A 133 -7.22 -5.05 0.12
CA LYS A 133 -7.72 -3.90 -0.67
C LYS A 133 -8.88 -3.15 -0.02
N GLN A 134 -9.62 -3.79 0.89
CA GLN A 134 -10.91 -3.28 1.37
C GLN A 134 -10.84 -2.79 2.82
N VAL A 135 -11.54 -1.69 3.12
CA VAL A 135 -11.61 -1.10 4.46
C VAL A 135 -13.06 -0.85 4.80
N PHE A 136 -13.59 -1.61 5.75
CA PHE A 136 -15.02 -1.64 6.07
C PHE A 136 -15.26 -1.37 7.54
N GLY A 137 -16.35 -0.70 7.85
CA GLY A 137 -16.94 -0.76 9.17
C GLY A 137 -17.54 -2.14 9.41
N HIS A 138 -17.60 -2.59 10.66
CA HIS A 138 -18.21 -3.88 11.00
C HIS A 138 -19.61 -4.07 10.37
N GLN A 139 -20.44 -3.04 10.37
CA GLN A 139 -21.79 -3.07 9.81
C GLN A 139 -21.84 -3.30 8.30
N GLU A 140 -20.74 -3.07 7.58
CA GLU A 140 -20.66 -3.21 6.12
C GLU A 140 -20.31 -4.64 5.70
N TYR A 141 -20.03 -5.54 6.65
CA TYR A 141 -19.77 -6.96 6.36
C TYR A 141 -21.07 -7.77 6.23
N PRO A 142 -21.07 -8.83 5.39
CA PRO A 142 -22.22 -9.72 5.26
C PRO A 142 -22.69 -10.29 6.61
N GLY A 143 -23.99 -10.17 6.90
CA GLY A 143 -24.60 -10.64 8.15
C GLY A 143 -24.50 -9.67 9.34
N TYR A 144 -23.88 -8.49 9.16
CA TYR A 144 -23.64 -7.54 10.25
C TYR A 144 -24.31 -6.17 10.08
N ALA A 145 -25.14 -5.96 9.06
CA ALA A 145 -25.84 -4.69 8.80
C ALA A 145 -26.65 -4.15 10.00
N TRP A 146 -27.14 -5.03 10.88
CA TRP A 146 -27.89 -4.68 12.09
C TRP A 146 -27.00 -4.12 13.22
N LYS A 147 -25.69 -4.34 13.15
CA LYS A 147 -24.77 -4.00 14.24
C LYS A 147 -24.21 -2.61 14.03
N ASN A 148 -24.67 -1.63 14.80
CA ASN A 148 -24.19 -0.25 14.74
C ASN A 148 -22.72 -0.12 15.22
N CYS A 149 -21.80 -0.53 14.36
CA CYS A 149 -20.36 -0.56 14.61
C CYS A 149 -19.65 -0.32 13.26
N PRO A 150 -18.71 0.64 13.18
CA PRO A 150 -18.09 1.34 14.29
C PRO A 150 -18.87 2.58 14.78
N ALA A 151 -20.07 2.85 14.25
CA ALA A 151 -20.87 4.02 14.62
C ALA A 151 -20.19 5.38 14.32
N PHE A 152 -19.32 5.45 13.31
CA PHE A 152 -18.87 6.72 12.71
C PHE A 152 -18.95 6.65 11.17
N PRO A 153 -18.96 7.80 10.46
CA PRO A 153 -19.18 7.83 9.01
C PRO A 153 -18.04 7.19 8.21
N MET A 154 -18.15 5.89 7.91
CA MET A 154 -17.14 5.13 7.17
C MET A 154 -16.90 5.65 5.75
N GLY A 155 -17.92 6.24 5.11
CA GLY A 155 -17.76 6.92 3.82
C GLY A 155 -16.77 8.08 3.91
N THR A 156 -16.98 9.00 4.86
CA THR A 156 -16.06 10.11 5.13
C THR A 156 -14.67 9.62 5.54
N PHE A 157 -14.60 8.59 6.39
CA PHE A 157 -13.33 7.98 6.76
C PHE A 157 -12.55 7.48 5.54
N ARG A 158 -13.20 6.72 4.65
CA ARG A 158 -12.57 6.23 3.41
C ARG A 158 -12.21 7.35 2.45
N THR A 159 -13.01 8.41 2.33
CA THR A 159 -12.65 9.58 1.50
C THR A 159 -11.39 10.26 2.04
N ASN A 160 -11.34 10.50 3.35
CA ASN A 160 -10.16 11.09 4.00
C ASN A 160 -8.95 10.17 3.91
N TYR A 161 -9.16 8.86 4.03
CA TYR A 161 -8.14 7.84 3.82
C TYR A 161 -7.60 7.84 2.37
N SER A 162 -8.47 7.90 1.37
CA SER A 162 -8.05 8.01 -0.03
C SER A 162 -7.27 9.29 -0.29
N GLN A 163 -7.64 10.40 0.35
CA GLN A 163 -6.85 11.63 0.34
C GLN A 163 -5.55 11.48 1.13
N PHE A 164 -5.51 10.71 2.21
CA PHE A 164 -4.29 10.39 2.98
C PHE A 164 -3.34 9.54 2.14
N LEU A 165 -3.85 8.55 1.39
CA LEU A 165 -3.10 7.82 0.39
C LEU A 165 -2.60 8.76 -0.70
N GLN A 166 -3.41 9.68 -1.22
CA GLN A 166 -2.95 10.67 -2.21
C GLN A 166 -1.91 11.65 -1.64
N LYS A 167 -2.05 12.07 -0.38
CA LYS A 167 -1.12 12.95 0.34
C LYS A 167 0.17 12.25 0.74
N ALA A 168 0.14 10.95 1.06
CA ALA A 168 1.32 10.14 1.36
C ALA A 168 1.93 9.51 0.08
N VAL A 169 1.16 9.41 -1.01
CA VAL A 169 1.67 9.35 -2.39
C VAL A 169 2.37 10.67 -2.74
N GLY A 170 2.11 11.75 -1.99
CA GLY A 170 3.05 12.84 -1.77
C GLY A 170 4.15 12.45 -0.76
N LYS A 171 5.27 11.92 -1.27
CA LYS A 171 6.51 11.58 -0.53
C LYS A 171 6.47 10.31 0.35
N VAL A 172 6.15 9.16 -0.25
CA VAL A 172 7.08 8.03 -0.07
C VAL A 172 8.30 8.41 -0.92
N ASP A 173 9.52 8.32 -0.41
CA ASP A 173 10.69 8.43 -1.25
C ASP A 173 10.53 7.41 -2.38
N LYS A 174 10.17 7.92 -3.58
CA LYS A 174 10.48 7.23 -4.83
C LYS A 174 11.94 6.79 -4.68
N PRO A 175 12.37 5.60 -5.15
CA PRO A 175 13.80 5.45 -5.41
C PRO A 175 14.19 6.72 -6.16
N LYS A 176 15.15 7.50 -5.63
CA LYS A 176 15.53 8.82 -6.18
C LYS A 176 15.92 8.57 -7.65
N GLN A 177 14.93 8.65 -8.52
CA GLN A 177 15.05 8.48 -9.93
C GLN A 177 15.72 9.76 -10.36
N ILE A 178 17.05 9.71 -10.44
CA ILE A 178 17.83 10.85 -10.87
C ILE A 178 17.37 11.15 -12.29
N PRO A 179 16.77 12.31 -12.56
CA PRO A 179 16.26 12.61 -13.89
C PRO A 179 17.41 12.56 -14.88
N VAL A 180 17.15 11.93 -16.01
CA VAL A 180 18.09 11.83 -17.13
C VAL A 180 17.50 12.65 -18.27
N ALA A 181 18.20 13.71 -18.66
CA ALA A 181 17.84 14.46 -19.86
C ALA A 181 18.12 13.60 -21.10
N ILE A 182 17.35 13.82 -22.16
CA ILE A 182 17.47 13.07 -23.41
C ILE A 182 17.73 14.07 -24.52
N SER A 183 18.86 13.95 -25.19
CA SER A 183 19.19 14.71 -26.39
C SER A 183 19.12 13.77 -27.58
N LEU A 184 18.33 14.11 -28.59
CA LEU A 184 18.24 13.40 -29.85
C LEU A 184 18.76 14.30 -30.97
N ASN A 185 19.81 13.88 -31.66
CA ASN A 185 20.46 14.66 -32.72
C ASN A 185 20.80 16.11 -32.31
N GLY A 186 21.22 16.29 -31.05
CA GLY A 186 21.60 17.59 -30.49
C GLY A 186 20.43 18.40 -29.89
N SER A 187 19.19 18.01 -30.15
CA SER A 187 17.99 18.65 -29.60
C SER A 187 17.54 17.97 -28.31
N LEU A 188 17.26 18.74 -27.26
CA LEU A 188 16.69 18.20 -26.02
C LEU A 188 15.22 17.87 -26.21
N LEU A 189 14.81 16.67 -25.78
CA LEU A 189 13.41 16.29 -25.71
C LEU A 189 12.75 16.92 -24.48
N SER A 190 11.45 17.20 -24.59
CA SER A 190 10.63 17.73 -23.48
C SER A 190 10.31 16.66 -22.40
N VAL A 191 10.62 15.39 -22.68
CA VAL A 191 10.48 14.27 -21.75
C VAL A 191 11.83 13.92 -21.14
N THR A 192 11.80 13.41 -19.91
CA THR A 192 12.98 12.92 -19.20
C THR A 192 12.89 11.42 -18.96
N GLY A 193 14.04 10.75 -19.02
CA GLY A 193 14.20 9.42 -18.45
C GLY A 193 14.59 9.50 -16.97
N PHE A 194 14.99 8.36 -16.41
CA PHE A 194 15.53 8.30 -15.06
C PHE A 194 16.70 7.34 -14.95
N LEU A 195 17.58 7.56 -13.98
CA LEU A 195 18.59 6.60 -13.59
C LEU A 195 18.01 5.63 -12.56
N GLN A 196 18.14 4.33 -12.82
CA GLN A 196 17.82 3.26 -11.88
C GLN A 196 18.98 2.26 -11.88
N ASP A 197 19.57 2.02 -10.71
CA ASP A 197 20.66 1.06 -10.52
C ASP A 197 21.85 1.26 -11.49
N GLY A 198 22.17 2.53 -11.81
CA GLY A 198 23.23 2.89 -12.75
C GLY A 198 22.84 2.81 -14.24
N VAL A 199 21.60 2.44 -14.54
CA VAL A 199 21.07 2.33 -15.91
C VAL A 199 20.13 3.50 -16.20
N SER A 200 20.34 4.18 -17.33
CA SER A 200 19.41 5.19 -17.83
C SER A 200 18.20 4.51 -18.47
N MET A 201 17.03 4.69 -17.88
CA MET A 201 15.75 4.19 -18.37
C MET A 201 15.04 5.30 -19.14
N LEU A 202 14.70 5.06 -20.40
CA LEU A 202 14.09 6.05 -21.29
C LEU A 202 12.64 5.69 -21.62
N PRO A 203 11.73 6.68 -21.73
CA PRO A 203 10.35 6.45 -22.12
C PRO A 203 10.29 5.98 -23.58
N VAL A 204 9.96 4.69 -23.77
CA VAL A 204 10.08 3.98 -25.06
C VAL A 204 9.33 4.71 -26.17
N ARG A 205 8.03 4.95 -25.94
CA ARG A 205 7.16 5.56 -26.96
C ARG A 205 7.59 6.98 -27.33
N ALA A 206 7.96 7.79 -26.35
CA ALA A 206 8.31 9.19 -26.60
C ALA A 206 9.62 9.30 -27.38
N VAL A 207 10.65 8.52 -27.01
CA VAL A 207 11.94 8.52 -27.71
C VAL A 207 11.81 7.89 -29.09
N ALA A 208 11.11 6.76 -29.22
CA ALA A 208 10.90 6.12 -30.51
C ALA A 208 10.13 7.02 -31.48
N ASN A 209 9.04 7.66 -31.03
CA ASN A 209 8.29 8.60 -31.87
C ASN A 209 9.15 9.81 -32.29
N ALA A 210 9.95 10.37 -31.37
CA ALA A 210 10.85 11.48 -31.67
C ALA A 210 11.95 11.10 -32.66
N ALA A 211 12.41 9.85 -32.62
CA ALA A 211 13.40 9.30 -33.54
C ALA A 211 12.80 8.85 -34.88
N GLY A 212 11.47 8.73 -35.00
CA GLY A 212 10.80 8.19 -36.20
C GLY A 212 10.71 6.66 -36.22
N GLY A 213 10.91 5.98 -35.10
CA GLY A 213 10.73 4.53 -34.96
C GLY A 213 9.28 4.11 -34.82
N LYS A 214 8.98 2.86 -35.18
CA LYS A 214 7.65 2.26 -35.06
C LYS A 214 7.50 1.58 -33.71
N VAL A 215 6.45 1.94 -32.96
CA VAL A 215 6.14 1.35 -31.65
C VAL A 215 4.90 0.48 -31.76
N GLU A 216 5.00 -0.77 -31.34
CA GLU A 216 3.89 -1.72 -31.32
C GLU A 216 3.64 -2.20 -29.88
N TRP A 217 2.37 -2.25 -29.48
CA TRP A 217 1.95 -2.79 -28.19
C TRP A 217 1.38 -4.19 -28.40
N ILE A 218 1.90 -5.17 -27.67
CA ILE A 218 1.46 -6.56 -27.74
C ILE A 218 0.52 -6.81 -26.57
N GLU A 219 -0.78 -6.76 -26.83
CA GLU A 219 -1.81 -6.85 -25.79
C GLU A 219 -1.79 -8.18 -25.03
N GLN A 220 -1.36 -9.26 -25.69
CA GLN A 220 -1.34 -10.62 -25.14
C GLN A 220 -0.24 -10.82 -24.08
N THR A 221 0.94 -10.25 -24.33
CA THR A 221 2.10 -10.37 -23.43
C THR A 221 2.31 -9.12 -22.58
N LYS A 222 1.63 -8.01 -22.92
CA LYS A 222 1.78 -6.67 -22.32
C LYS A 222 3.16 -6.06 -22.55
N ASP A 223 3.75 -6.39 -23.70
CA ASP A 223 5.08 -5.93 -24.10
C ASP A 223 5.03 -4.81 -25.16
N VAL A 224 6.14 -4.09 -25.31
CA VAL A 224 6.36 -3.09 -26.35
C VAL A 224 7.48 -3.53 -27.30
N ARG A 225 7.18 -3.53 -28.61
CA ARG A 225 8.20 -3.65 -29.65
C ARG A 225 8.54 -2.29 -30.24
N VAL A 226 9.83 -2.11 -30.53
CA VAL A 226 10.32 -0.97 -31.31
C VAL A 226 11.00 -1.50 -32.56
N ASN A 227 10.53 -1.09 -33.74
CA ASN A 227 11.00 -1.59 -35.03
C ASN A 227 11.01 -3.13 -35.13
N GLY A 228 10.04 -3.79 -34.49
CA GLY A 228 9.93 -5.25 -34.46
C GLY A 228 10.85 -5.97 -33.46
N MET A 229 11.68 -5.23 -32.71
CA MET A 229 12.53 -5.78 -31.64
C MET A 229 11.84 -5.68 -30.28
N ASP A 230 11.90 -6.76 -29.50
CA ASP A 230 11.51 -6.78 -28.09
C ASP A 230 12.57 -6.06 -27.24
N LEU A 231 12.11 -5.34 -26.21
CA LEU A 231 12.96 -4.63 -25.26
C LEU A 231 12.84 -5.28 -23.87
N ASN A 232 13.74 -4.94 -22.96
CA ASN A 232 13.57 -5.25 -21.54
C ASN A 232 12.89 -4.07 -20.82
N GLU A 233 11.63 -3.80 -21.17
CA GLU A 233 10.90 -2.67 -20.63
C GLU A 233 10.30 -2.90 -19.24
N LYS A 234 10.12 -1.80 -18.50
CA LYS A 234 9.32 -1.72 -17.29
C LYS A 234 8.17 -0.74 -17.53
N VAL A 235 6.95 -1.16 -17.22
CA VAL A 235 5.79 -0.26 -17.25
C VAL A 235 5.69 0.48 -15.91
N ILE A 236 5.75 1.80 -15.96
CA ILE A 236 5.63 2.70 -14.81
C ILE A 236 4.56 3.74 -15.14
N ASP A 237 3.52 3.81 -14.31
CA ASP A 237 2.38 4.74 -14.47
C ASP A 237 1.78 4.71 -15.89
N GLY A 238 1.66 3.51 -16.47
CA GLY A 238 1.10 3.29 -17.81
C GLY A 238 2.03 3.65 -18.97
N SER A 239 3.30 3.99 -18.70
CA SER A 239 4.33 4.27 -19.70
C SER A 239 5.43 3.20 -19.66
N ALA A 240 5.81 2.66 -20.81
CA ALA A 240 6.93 1.73 -20.92
C ALA A 240 8.27 2.46 -20.93
N TYR A 241 9.22 1.98 -20.14
CA TYR A 241 10.60 2.47 -20.08
C TYR A 241 11.58 1.35 -20.36
N ALA A 242 12.56 1.56 -21.23
CA ALA A 242 13.60 0.59 -21.54
C ALA A 242 15.00 1.16 -21.28
N PRO A 243 16.02 0.32 -21.05
CA PRO A 243 17.41 0.76 -20.97
C PRO A 243 17.80 1.55 -22.23
N ALA A 244 18.47 2.69 -22.04
CA ALA A 244 18.86 3.60 -23.12
C ALA A 244 19.63 2.91 -24.24
N ARG A 245 20.48 1.94 -23.88
CA ARG A 245 21.28 1.18 -24.86
C ARG A 245 20.43 0.25 -25.71
N GLU A 246 19.48 -0.44 -25.11
CA GLU A 246 18.58 -1.35 -25.83
C GLU A 246 17.64 -0.57 -26.75
N LEU A 247 17.07 0.54 -26.25
CA LEU A 247 16.22 1.39 -27.06
C LEU A 247 16.97 2.04 -28.22
N ALA A 248 18.21 2.50 -27.99
CA ALA A 248 19.06 3.03 -29.05
C ALA A 248 19.39 1.95 -30.10
N ALA A 249 19.73 0.73 -29.67
CA ALA A 249 19.96 -0.39 -30.57
C ALA A 249 18.72 -0.70 -31.42
N ALA A 250 17.53 -0.73 -30.80
CA ALA A 250 16.27 -0.97 -31.51
C ALA A 250 15.93 0.12 -32.54
N LEU A 251 16.37 1.35 -32.28
CA LEU A 251 16.20 2.50 -33.16
C LEU A 251 17.37 2.70 -34.13
N CYS A 252 18.39 1.83 -34.13
CA CYS A 252 19.62 2.00 -34.90
C CYS A 252 20.37 3.32 -34.60
N LEU A 253 20.27 3.83 -33.38
CA LEU A 253 20.92 5.05 -32.91
C LEU A 253 22.19 4.74 -32.13
N GLN A 254 23.17 5.63 -32.21
CA GLN A 254 24.28 5.68 -31.27
C GLN A 254 23.81 6.26 -29.95
N VAL A 255 24.37 5.78 -28.84
CA VAL A 255 24.05 6.22 -27.49
C VAL A 255 25.31 6.58 -26.71
N GLU A 256 25.30 7.75 -26.11
CA GLU A 256 26.38 8.26 -25.27
C GLU A 256 25.80 8.77 -23.94
N TRP A 257 26.54 8.57 -22.85
CA TRP A 257 26.21 9.12 -21.54
C TRP A 257 27.09 10.34 -21.23
N ASP A 258 26.47 11.49 -21.06
CA ASP A 258 27.09 12.71 -20.54
C ASP A 258 26.88 12.74 -19.01
N GLY A 259 27.88 12.26 -18.28
CA GLY A 259 27.84 12.16 -16.81
C GLY A 259 27.63 13.49 -16.08
N PRO A 260 28.39 14.56 -16.41
CA PRO A 260 28.22 15.87 -15.79
C PRO A 260 26.80 16.44 -15.94
N ASN A 261 26.22 16.34 -17.14
CA ASN A 261 24.88 16.87 -17.43
C ASN A 261 23.76 15.85 -17.22
N LYS A 262 24.10 14.63 -16.79
CA LYS A 262 23.17 13.50 -16.64
C LYS A 262 22.27 13.32 -17.86
N THR A 263 22.87 13.37 -19.04
CA THR A 263 22.15 13.39 -20.31
C THR A 263 22.49 12.15 -21.12
N VAL A 264 21.46 11.44 -21.61
CA VAL A 264 21.63 10.45 -22.67
C VAL A 264 21.57 11.17 -24.01
N LYS A 265 22.64 11.07 -24.79
CA LYS A 265 22.75 11.60 -26.15
C LYS A 265 22.53 10.48 -27.14
N LEU A 266 21.46 10.57 -27.90
CA LEU A 266 21.11 9.69 -29.00
C LEU A 266 21.45 10.39 -30.32
N ARG A 267 22.16 9.70 -31.21
CA ARG A 267 22.58 10.26 -32.52
C ARG A 267 22.40 9.26 -33.64
N GLY A 268 21.97 9.75 -34.79
CA GLY A 268 21.78 8.96 -36.01
C GLY A 268 20.36 9.07 -36.54
N ASP A 269 20.10 8.33 -37.60
CA ASP A 269 18.81 8.27 -38.26
C ASP A 269 18.25 6.87 -38.15
N VAL A 270 16.96 6.77 -37.83
CA VAL A 270 16.24 5.49 -37.86
C VAL A 270 16.21 5.03 -39.31
N LYS A 271 16.91 3.92 -39.60
CA LYS A 271 16.84 3.31 -40.94
C LYS A 271 15.46 2.70 -41.11
N SER A 272 14.75 3.15 -42.14
CA SER A 272 13.50 2.58 -42.64
C SER A 272 13.68 1.13 -43.07
#